data_AF-A0A1D6QQJ3-F1
#
_entry.id   AF-A0A1D6QQJ3-F1
#
_cell.length_a   1.000
_cell.length_b   1.000
_cell.length_c   1.000
_cell.angle_alpha   90.00
_cell.angle_beta   90.00
_cell.angle_gamma   90.00
#
_symmetry.space_group_name_H-M   'P 1'
#
loop_
_entity.id
_entity.type
_entity.pdbx_description
1 polymer ?
#
loop_
_entity_poly.entity_id
_entity_poly.type
_entity_poly.pdbx_seq_one_letter_code
_entity_poly.pdbx_strand_id
1 'polypeptide(L)'
;MSNCEDGLIDVVQSSTGITISNCHFTNHNDVMLFGASDSWPQDQIMQITVAFNHFGRGLVQRMPRCRWGFFHVVNNDYTHWLMYAIGGGDAPTIISQGNRYIAPPNIAAKVITKHYAEEGVWKNWVWHTEDDLFMNGAIFNPSGGAPKQVDTNEWVKPKPGTYVTRLTRFSGTLSCCTGKPC
;
A
#
# COMPACT_ATOMS: atom_id res chain seq x y z
N MET A 1 12.94 -7.43 -1.72
CA MET A 1 13.12 -6.69 -2.99
C MET A 1 13.72 -5.32 -2.67
N SER A 2 14.74 -4.89 -3.41
CA SER A 2 15.52 -3.68 -3.13
C SER A 2 16.42 -3.31 -4.31
N ASN A 3 16.80 -2.03 -4.44
CA ASN A 3 17.85 -1.55 -5.36
C ASN A 3 17.66 -1.94 -6.84
N CYS A 4 16.43 -1.97 -7.35
CA CYS A 4 16.20 -2.01 -8.80
C CYS A 4 16.51 -0.65 -9.46
N GLU A 5 16.63 -0.64 -10.78
CA GLU A 5 16.90 0.58 -11.56
C GLU A 5 15.68 1.51 -11.63
N ASP A 6 14.49 0.95 -11.84
CA ASP A 6 13.19 1.63 -11.80
C ASP A 6 12.30 0.97 -10.72
N GLY A 7 10.98 0.84 -10.92
CA GLY A 7 10.06 0.30 -9.91
C GLY A 7 10.37 -1.13 -9.45
N LEU A 8 9.99 -1.48 -8.21
CA LEU A 8 10.07 -2.90 -7.76
C LEU A 8 8.93 -3.75 -8.30
N ILE A 9 7.70 -3.20 -8.32
CA ILE A 9 6.51 -3.88 -8.84
C ILE A 9 5.63 -2.86 -9.55
N ASP A 10 5.33 -3.13 -10.83
CA ASP A 10 4.41 -2.36 -11.66
C ASP A 10 3.26 -3.26 -12.10
N VAL A 11 2.02 -2.83 -11.80
CA VAL A 11 0.79 -3.50 -12.24
C VAL A 11 0.00 -2.53 -13.11
N VAL A 12 -0.11 -2.84 -14.40
CA VAL A 12 -0.59 -1.91 -15.43
C VAL A 12 -1.53 -2.60 -16.42
N GLN A 13 -2.12 -1.83 -17.32
CA GLN A 13 -2.87 -2.33 -18.48
C GLN A 13 -3.99 -3.31 -18.09
N SER A 14 -4.89 -2.86 -17.21
CA SER A 14 -6.10 -3.59 -16.80
C SER A 14 -5.84 -4.92 -16.09
N SER A 15 -4.62 -5.14 -15.59
CA SER A 15 -4.29 -6.29 -14.74
C SER A 15 -5.11 -6.29 -13.44
N THR A 16 -5.78 -7.40 -13.10
CA THR A 16 -6.70 -7.46 -11.95
C THR A 16 -6.64 -8.81 -11.22
N GLY A 17 -7.20 -8.89 -10.01
CA GLY A 17 -7.21 -10.11 -9.19
C GLY A 17 -5.84 -10.47 -8.60
N ILE A 18 -5.03 -9.46 -8.26
CA ILE A 18 -3.64 -9.66 -7.81
C ILE A 18 -3.54 -9.54 -6.29
N THR A 19 -2.74 -10.40 -5.67
CA THR A 19 -2.34 -10.27 -4.27
C THR A 19 -0.82 -10.19 -4.16
N ILE A 20 -0.31 -9.13 -3.52
CA ILE A 20 1.10 -8.98 -3.17
C ILE A 20 1.23 -9.17 -1.67
N SER A 21 1.85 -10.27 -1.25
CA SER A 21 1.92 -10.61 0.17
C SER A 21 3.23 -11.21 0.65
N ASN A 22 3.46 -11.13 1.97
CA ASN A 22 4.61 -11.69 2.68
C ASN A 22 5.98 -11.24 2.13
N CYS A 23 6.04 -10.08 1.49
CA CYS A 23 7.27 -9.56 0.92
C CYS A 23 7.99 -8.62 1.90
N HIS A 24 9.31 -8.59 1.81
CA HIS A 24 10.15 -7.62 2.50
C HIS A 24 10.77 -6.63 1.51
N PHE A 25 10.45 -5.35 1.66
CA PHE A 25 10.89 -4.26 0.79
C PHE A 25 11.85 -3.34 1.54
N THR A 26 12.97 -2.98 0.93
CA THR A 26 13.96 -2.04 1.51
C THR A 26 14.70 -1.27 0.41
N ASN A 27 15.34 -0.16 0.80
CA ASN A 27 16.35 0.54 -0.01
C ASN A 27 15.92 0.77 -1.46
N HIS A 28 14.86 1.55 -1.65
CA HIS A 28 14.33 1.81 -2.99
C HIS A 28 13.43 3.06 -3.04
N ASN A 29 13.41 3.76 -4.18
CA ASN A 29 12.61 4.97 -4.32
C ASN A 29 11.14 4.65 -4.64
N ASP A 30 10.90 4.00 -5.78
CA ASP A 30 9.58 3.77 -6.34
C ASP A 30 9.14 2.30 -6.11
N VAL A 31 8.44 2.04 -5.00
CA VAL A 31 8.21 0.66 -4.54
C VAL A 31 7.15 -0.08 -5.39
N MET A 32 5.93 0.44 -5.44
CA MET A 32 4.79 -0.20 -6.11
C MET A 32 3.96 0.83 -6.87
N LEU A 33 3.77 0.63 -8.18
CA LEU A 33 2.90 1.45 -9.01
C LEU A 33 1.75 0.60 -9.58
N PHE A 34 0.51 0.99 -9.28
CA PHE A 34 -0.68 0.36 -9.81
C PHE A 34 -1.44 1.35 -10.68
N GLY A 35 -1.51 1.08 -11.97
CA GLY A 35 -2.00 1.98 -13.00
C GLY A 35 -0.96 3.03 -13.39
N ALA A 36 -0.39 2.92 -14.59
CA ALA A 36 0.72 3.77 -15.03
C ALA A 36 0.29 5.16 -15.51
N SER A 37 -0.92 5.28 -16.08
CA SER A 37 -1.36 6.46 -16.82
C SER A 37 -2.69 7.03 -16.30
N ASP A 38 -2.77 8.36 -16.28
CA ASP A 38 -3.98 9.17 -16.06
C ASP A 38 -4.92 9.20 -17.28
N SER A 39 -4.50 8.60 -18.39
CA SER A 39 -5.23 8.53 -19.65
C SER A 39 -5.68 7.10 -19.97
N TRP A 40 -5.70 6.20 -18.98
CA TRP A 40 -6.06 4.79 -19.12
C TRP A 40 -7.18 4.36 -18.15
N PRO A 41 -8.42 4.86 -18.33
CA PRO A 41 -9.54 4.56 -17.45
C PRO A 41 -9.93 3.07 -17.42
N GLN A 42 -9.44 2.25 -18.34
CA GLN A 42 -9.62 0.80 -18.32
C GLN A 42 -8.97 0.13 -17.10
N ASP A 43 -8.08 0.83 -16.38
CA ASP A 43 -7.54 0.37 -15.09
C ASP A 43 -8.59 0.45 -13.95
N GLN A 44 -9.80 0.98 -14.19
CA GLN A 44 -10.89 0.97 -13.20
C GLN A 44 -11.29 -0.44 -12.75
N ILE A 45 -11.00 -1.47 -13.55
CA ILE A 45 -11.27 -2.87 -13.22
C ILE A 45 -10.21 -3.48 -12.29
N MET A 46 -9.08 -2.80 -12.05
CA MET A 46 -8.01 -3.32 -11.20
C MET A 46 -8.54 -3.56 -9.79
N GLN A 47 -8.25 -4.75 -9.27
CA GLN A 47 -8.48 -5.13 -7.89
C GLN A 47 -7.21 -5.78 -7.37
N ILE A 48 -6.57 -5.11 -6.39
CA ILE A 48 -5.28 -5.56 -5.85
C ILE A 48 -5.33 -5.56 -4.33
N THR A 49 -4.86 -6.66 -3.74
CA THR A 49 -4.65 -6.77 -2.30
C THR A 49 -3.16 -6.68 -1.97
N VAL A 50 -2.78 -5.78 -1.07
CA VAL A 50 -1.43 -5.65 -0.51
C VAL A 50 -1.51 -6.10 0.94
N ALA A 51 -0.96 -7.26 1.26
CA ALA A 51 -1.18 -7.89 2.57
C ALA A 51 0.09 -8.45 3.22
N PHE A 52 0.24 -8.28 4.53
CA PHE A 52 1.30 -8.93 5.32
C PHE A 52 2.74 -8.62 4.86
N ASN A 53 2.95 -7.50 4.19
CA ASN A 53 4.27 -7.07 3.75
C ASN A 53 4.97 -6.27 4.85
N HIS A 54 6.30 -6.31 4.86
CA HIS A 54 7.12 -5.42 5.67
C HIS A 54 7.83 -4.41 4.77
N PHE A 55 7.42 -3.15 4.90
CA PHE A 55 8.04 -1.98 4.30
C PHE A 55 9.09 -1.42 5.25
N GLY A 56 10.33 -1.87 5.02
CA GLY A 56 11.47 -1.59 5.87
C GLY A 56 12.21 -0.30 5.51
N ARG A 57 13.46 -0.22 5.97
CA ARG A 57 14.32 0.96 5.84
C ARG A 57 14.62 1.35 4.40
N GLY A 58 14.82 2.66 4.20
CA GLY A 58 15.33 3.21 2.95
C GLY A 58 14.31 3.22 1.81
N LEU A 59 13.02 3.07 2.11
CA LEU A 59 11.96 3.22 1.13
C LEU A 59 11.53 4.68 1.06
N VAL A 60 11.46 5.26 -0.15
CA VAL A 60 11.08 6.67 -0.29
C VAL A 60 9.57 6.83 -0.36
N GLN A 61 8.91 6.13 -1.29
CA GLN A 61 7.50 6.35 -1.62
C GLN A 61 6.82 5.15 -2.30
N ARG A 62 5.51 5.30 -2.58
CA ARG A 62 4.70 4.38 -3.39
C ARG A 62 4.53 2.98 -2.79
N MET A 63 4.05 2.88 -1.57
CA MET A 63 3.76 1.62 -0.88
C MET A 63 2.25 1.46 -0.56
N PRO A 64 1.33 1.39 -1.54
CA PRO A 64 1.50 1.56 -2.99
C PRO A 64 1.22 2.99 -3.49
N ARG A 65 1.46 3.25 -4.78
CA ARG A 65 0.86 4.37 -5.51
C ARG A 65 -0.18 3.83 -6.50
N CYS A 66 -1.42 4.29 -6.38
CA CYS A 66 -2.57 3.72 -7.07
C CYS A 66 -3.27 4.71 -8.02
N ARG A 67 -3.88 4.19 -9.09
CA ARG A 67 -4.83 4.90 -9.94
C ARG A 67 -6.05 4.06 -10.27
N TRP A 68 -7.20 4.71 -10.46
CA TRP A 68 -8.46 4.15 -10.98
C TRP A 68 -9.15 3.04 -10.18
N GLY A 69 -8.46 1.93 -9.92
CA GLY A 69 -9.02 0.68 -9.42
C GLY A 69 -9.39 0.67 -7.94
N PHE A 70 -9.51 -0.54 -7.42
CA PHE A 70 -9.76 -0.85 -6.02
C PHE A 70 -8.53 -1.51 -5.38
N PHE A 71 -8.14 -1.03 -4.22
CA PHE A 71 -6.91 -1.44 -3.53
C PHE A 71 -7.19 -1.69 -2.06
N HIS A 72 -7.02 -2.95 -1.63
CA HIS A 72 -7.12 -3.34 -0.24
C HIS A 72 -5.72 -3.44 0.36
N VAL A 73 -5.38 -2.53 1.27
CA VAL A 73 -4.08 -2.47 1.94
C VAL A 73 -4.28 -2.94 3.37
N VAL A 74 -3.84 -4.15 3.70
CA VAL A 74 -4.24 -4.84 4.94
C VAL A 74 -3.09 -5.47 5.70
N ASN A 75 -3.01 -5.20 7.01
CA ASN A 75 -2.03 -5.81 7.91
C ASN A 75 -0.56 -5.76 7.46
N ASN A 76 -0.13 -4.67 6.81
CA ASN A 76 1.27 -4.43 6.46
C ASN A 76 1.98 -3.61 7.56
N ASP A 77 3.29 -3.83 7.72
CA ASP A 77 4.15 -3.10 8.66
C ASP A 77 4.97 -2.04 7.92
N TYR A 78 4.69 -0.77 8.18
CA TYR A 78 5.40 0.38 7.62
C TYR A 78 6.28 1.00 8.69
N THR A 79 7.58 0.72 8.64
CA THR A 79 8.49 1.12 9.71
C THR A 79 9.29 2.37 9.36
N HIS A 80 9.59 2.62 8.08
CA HIS A 80 10.55 3.66 7.66
C HIS A 80 10.36 4.16 6.21
N TRP A 81 9.29 4.93 5.94
CA TRP A 81 9.21 5.71 4.69
C TRP A 81 9.97 7.03 4.81
N LEU A 82 10.44 7.58 3.68
CA LEU A 82 11.18 8.86 3.66
C LEU A 82 10.35 10.04 3.14
N MET A 83 9.31 9.79 2.34
CA MET A 83 8.43 10.84 1.79
C MET A 83 6.95 10.61 2.16
N TYR A 84 6.35 9.52 1.67
CA TYR A 84 4.98 9.09 2.03
C TYR A 84 4.88 7.57 1.90
N ALA A 85 3.89 6.95 2.53
CA ALA A 85 3.65 5.51 2.38
C ALA A 85 2.68 5.24 1.24
N ILE A 86 1.42 5.67 1.37
CA ILE A 86 0.35 5.39 0.41
C ILE A 86 0.07 6.62 -0.43
N GLY A 87 -0.09 6.46 -1.74
CA GLY A 87 -0.43 7.57 -2.61
C GLY A 87 -1.33 7.19 -3.77
N GLY A 88 -1.82 8.18 -4.49
CA GLY A 88 -2.64 7.91 -5.66
C GLY A 88 -3.14 9.14 -6.40
N GLY A 89 -3.53 8.91 -7.64
CA GLY A 89 -4.11 9.88 -8.57
C GLY A 89 -5.28 9.25 -9.31
N ASP A 90 -6.12 10.05 -9.96
CA ASP A 90 -7.16 9.52 -10.87
C ASP A 90 -8.18 8.59 -10.17
N ALA A 91 -8.65 9.03 -9.01
CA ALA A 91 -9.76 8.44 -8.23
C ALA A 91 -9.63 6.92 -7.91
N PRO A 92 -8.53 6.46 -7.27
CA PRO A 92 -8.45 5.10 -6.78
C PRO A 92 -9.29 4.96 -5.50
N THR A 93 -9.89 3.78 -5.31
CA THR A 93 -10.47 3.39 -4.02
C THR A 93 -9.40 2.67 -3.19
N ILE A 94 -9.01 3.24 -2.05
CA ILE A 94 -8.01 2.66 -1.16
C ILE A 94 -8.64 2.38 0.20
N ILE A 95 -8.66 1.12 0.59
CA ILE A 95 -9.15 0.66 1.89
C ILE A 95 -7.95 0.18 2.69
N SER A 96 -7.52 0.97 3.67
CA SER A 96 -6.44 0.66 4.61
C SER A 96 -7.04 0.03 5.87
N GLN A 97 -6.71 -1.23 6.18
CA GLN A 97 -7.24 -1.91 7.37
C GLN A 97 -6.14 -2.61 8.17
N GLY A 98 -6.08 -2.33 9.48
CA GLY A 98 -5.25 -3.10 10.40
C GLY A 98 -3.74 -3.03 10.12
N ASN A 99 -3.26 -2.06 9.36
CA ASN A 99 -1.84 -1.85 9.13
C ASN A 99 -1.19 -1.19 10.35
N ARG A 100 0.14 -1.17 10.37
CA ARG A 100 0.91 -0.43 11.37
C ARG A 100 1.82 0.56 10.68
N TYR A 101 1.74 1.81 11.09
CA TYR A 101 2.51 2.91 10.52
C TYR A 101 3.33 3.59 11.61
N ILE A 102 4.65 3.49 11.51
CA ILE A 102 5.57 4.25 12.35
C ILE A 102 6.13 5.38 11.51
N ALA A 103 5.68 6.61 11.78
CA ALA A 103 6.21 7.73 11.03
C ALA A 103 7.72 7.91 11.31
N PRO A 104 8.51 8.32 10.31
CA PRO A 104 9.92 8.62 10.50
C PRO A 104 10.10 9.81 11.47
N PRO A 105 11.29 9.99 12.06
CA PRO A 105 11.64 11.19 12.85
C PRO A 105 11.88 12.41 11.94
N ASN A 106 10.99 12.65 10.98
CA ASN A 106 10.98 13.78 10.06
C ASN A 106 9.57 14.39 10.08
N ILE A 107 9.45 15.67 10.44
CA ILE A 107 8.16 16.35 10.55
C ILE A 107 7.44 16.46 9.19
N ALA A 108 8.21 16.55 8.10
CA ALA A 108 7.68 16.67 6.75
C ALA A 108 7.11 15.35 6.20
N ALA A 109 7.36 14.22 6.88
CA ALA A 109 6.96 12.88 6.43
C ALA A 109 6.02 12.19 7.44
N LYS A 110 5.30 12.95 8.27
CA LYS A 110 4.29 12.40 9.21
C LYS A 110 3.01 11.93 8.53
N VAL A 111 2.67 12.55 7.40
CA VAL A 111 1.48 12.21 6.64
C VAL A 111 1.76 10.96 5.81
N ILE A 112 0.97 9.91 6.05
CA ILE A 112 1.04 8.61 5.37
C ILE A 112 0.62 8.75 3.91
N THR A 113 -0.41 9.57 3.67
CA THR A 113 -1.11 9.67 2.39
C THR A 113 -0.60 10.82 1.50
N LYS A 114 -0.46 10.55 0.20
CA LYS A 114 -0.17 11.57 -0.83
C LYS A 114 -1.20 11.51 -1.97
N HIS A 115 -2.05 12.53 -2.05
CA HIS A 115 -3.02 12.71 -3.12
C HIS A 115 -2.43 13.53 -4.26
N TYR A 116 -2.49 13.02 -5.48
CA TYR A 116 -2.05 13.70 -6.71
C TYR A 116 -3.23 14.40 -7.40
N ALA A 117 -3.91 15.27 -6.66
CA ALA A 117 -4.96 16.16 -7.17
C ALA A 117 -5.17 17.32 -6.19
N GLU A 118 -5.92 18.34 -6.61
CA GLU A 118 -6.36 19.40 -5.70
C GLU A 118 -7.33 18.87 -4.64
N GLU A 119 -7.41 19.56 -3.49
CA GLU A 119 -8.23 19.14 -2.36
C GLU A 119 -9.70 18.96 -2.69
N GLY A 120 -10.27 19.87 -3.49
CA GLY A 120 -11.66 19.75 -3.96
C GLY A 120 -11.92 18.51 -4.81
N VAL A 121 -10.88 17.93 -5.41
CA VAL A 121 -10.96 16.72 -6.24
C VAL A 121 -10.77 15.47 -5.39
N TRP A 122 -9.63 15.35 -4.68
CA TRP A 122 -9.32 14.11 -3.97
C TRP A 122 -10.22 13.87 -2.76
N LYS A 123 -10.82 14.91 -2.19
CA LYS A 123 -11.82 14.75 -1.12
C LYS A 123 -13.02 13.90 -1.52
N ASN A 124 -13.30 13.77 -2.83
CA ASN A 124 -14.38 12.93 -3.37
C ASN A 124 -13.95 11.47 -3.65
N TRP A 125 -12.66 11.14 -3.46
CA TRP A 125 -12.16 9.77 -3.61
C TRP A 125 -12.51 8.93 -2.37
N VAL A 126 -12.38 7.61 -2.49
CA VAL A 126 -12.69 6.68 -1.39
C VAL A 126 -11.40 6.20 -0.74
N TRP A 127 -10.90 6.94 0.24
CA TRP A 127 -9.71 6.56 1.01
C TRP A 127 -10.11 6.39 2.47
N HIS A 128 -10.16 5.14 2.91
CA HIS A 128 -10.62 4.77 4.24
C HIS A 128 -9.49 4.14 5.05
N THR A 129 -9.52 4.35 6.36
CA THR A 129 -8.63 3.71 7.33
C THR A 129 -9.47 3.10 8.45
N GLU A 130 -9.18 1.86 8.85
CA GLU A 130 -9.88 1.14 9.92
C GLU A 130 -8.90 0.30 10.73
N ASP A 131 -8.94 0.38 12.06
CA ASP A 131 -8.08 -0.39 12.98
C ASP A 131 -6.56 -0.32 12.70
N ASP A 132 -6.12 0.68 11.94
CA ASP A 132 -4.71 0.96 11.70
C ASP A 132 -4.05 1.48 12.99
N LEU A 133 -2.83 1.02 13.25
CA LEU A 133 -2.01 1.48 14.37
C LEU A 133 -1.06 2.58 13.91
N PHE A 134 -1.33 3.82 14.33
CA PHE A 134 -0.47 4.97 14.07
C PHE A 134 0.51 5.21 15.22
N MET A 135 1.80 5.31 14.90
CA MET A 135 2.88 5.52 15.86
C MET A 135 3.75 6.69 15.44
N ASN A 136 4.41 7.32 16.42
CA ASN A 136 5.31 8.46 16.22
C ASN A 136 4.64 9.63 15.46
N GLY A 137 3.35 9.88 15.69
CA GLY A 137 2.60 10.96 15.04
C GLY A 137 2.31 10.72 13.56
N ALA A 138 2.24 9.47 13.11
CA ALA A 138 1.75 9.16 11.77
C ALA A 138 0.28 9.60 11.61
N ILE A 139 -0.04 10.18 10.46
CA ILE A 139 -1.39 10.72 10.18
C ILE A 139 -1.85 10.15 8.83
N PHE A 140 -3.02 9.52 8.83
CA PHE A 140 -3.73 9.17 7.61
C PHE A 140 -4.79 10.25 7.35
N ASN A 141 -4.77 10.86 6.16
CA ASN A 141 -5.83 11.79 5.75
C ASN A 141 -6.87 11.03 4.90
N PRO A 142 -8.01 10.61 5.46
CA PRO A 142 -9.06 9.93 4.71
C PRO A 142 -9.84 10.91 3.83
N SER A 143 -10.60 10.37 2.88
CA SER A 143 -11.49 11.13 2.00
C SER A 143 -12.85 10.45 1.86
N GLY A 144 -13.85 11.23 1.47
CA GLY A 144 -15.23 10.79 1.37
C GLY A 144 -15.65 10.56 -0.08
N GLY A 145 -16.11 9.36 -0.40
CA GLY A 145 -16.70 9.05 -1.69
C GLY A 145 -17.64 7.86 -1.55
N ALA A 146 -18.50 7.63 -2.54
CA ALA A 146 -19.28 6.40 -2.56
C ALA A 146 -18.33 5.21 -2.84
N PRO A 147 -18.23 4.23 -1.93
CA PRO A 147 -17.39 3.06 -2.17
C PRO A 147 -17.85 2.35 -3.45
N LYS A 148 -16.88 1.92 -4.27
CA LYS A 148 -17.19 1.02 -5.38
C LYS A 148 -17.82 -0.25 -4.80
N GLN A 149 -18.88 -0.72 -5.44
CA GLN A 149 -19.48 -2.02 -5.11
C GLN A 149 -18.46 -3.10 -5.49
N VAL A 150 -17.77 -3.63 -4.48
CA VAL A 150 -16.80 -4.73 -4.63
C VAL A 150 -17.28 -5.85 -3.73
N ASP A 151 -17.25 -7.08 -4.23
CA ASP A 151 -17.56 -8.24 -3.40
C ASP A 151 -16.53 -8.36 -2.28
N THR A 152 -16.98 -8.18 -1.03
CA THR A 152 -16.12 -8.20 0.14
C THR A 152 -15.95 -9.60 0.73
N ASN A 153 -16.66 -10.61 0.20
CA ASN A 153 -16.60 -11.98 0.72
C ASN A 153 -15.22 -12.64 0.49
N GLU A 154 -14.50 -12.20 -0.54
CA GLU A 154 -13.15 -12.70 -0.86
C GLU A 154 -12.03 -11.89 -0.18
N TRP A 155 -12.37 -10.88 0.62
CA TRP A 155 -11.35 -10.04 1.25
C TRP A 155 -10.59 -10.77 2.35
N VAL A 156 -9.30 -10.48 2.43
CA VAL A 156 -8.49 -10.83 3.60
C VAL A 156 -9.10 -10.16 4.83
N LYS A 157 -9.55 -10.94 5.81
CA LYS A 157 -10.14 -10.39 7.04
C LYS A 157 -9.07 -9.68 7.87
N PRO A 158 -9.20 -8.38 8.16
CA PRO A 158 -8.18 -7.63 8.88
C PRO A 158 -8.09 -8.07 10.35
N LYS A 159 -6.87 -8.03 10.90
CA LYS A 159 -6.61 -7.97 12.35
C LYS A 159 -6.28 -6.54 12.76
N PRO A 160 -6.40 -6.16 14.05
CA PRO A 160 -5.96 -4.85 14.49
C PRO A 160 -4.47 -4.59 14.22
N GLY A 161 -4.09 -3.33 13.95
CA GLY A 161 -2.71 -2.92 13.68
C GLY A 161 -1.68 -3.34 14.72
N THR A 162 -2.11 -3.56 15.97
CA THR A 162 -1.27 -4.08 17.07
C THR A 162 -0.77 -5.51 16.84
N TYR A 163 -1.41 -6.30 15.97
CA TYR A 163 -0.98 -7.66 15.63
C TYR A 163 0.05 -7.71 14.50
N VAL A 164 0.28 -6.61 13.77
CA VAL A 164 1.06 -6.59 12.53
C VAL A 164 2.49 -7.10 12.71
N THR A 165 3.17 -6.75 13.80
CA THR A 165 4.52 -7.26 14.09
C THR A 165 4.57 -8.78 14.10
N ARG A 166 3.51 -9.44 14.59
CA ARG A 166 3.41 -10.91 14.61
C ARG A 166 3.07 -11.46 13.22
N LEU A 167 2.20 -10.79 12.47
CA LEU A 167 1.75 -11.22 11.14
C LEU A 167 2.86 -11.14 10.10
N THR A 168 3.74 -10.14 10.21
CA THR A 168 4.79 -9.84 9.20
C THR A 168 6.18 -10.32 9.59
N ARG A 169 6.33 -11.01 10.74
CA ARG A 169 7.64 -11.45 11.28
C ARG A 169 8.46 -12.36 10.37
N PHE A 170 7.81 -13.03 9.42
CA PHE A 170 8.44 -13.92 8.44
C PHE A 170 8.32 -13.39 7.00
N SER A 171 8.03 -12.10 6.85
CA SER A 171 8.06 -11.46 5.54
C SER A 171 9.46 -11.53 4.92
N GLY A 172 9.51 -11.74 3.61
CA GLY A 172 10.75 -11.93 2.86
C GLY A 172 10.91 -13.34 2.32
N THR A 173 12.10 -13.65 1.84
CA THR A 173 12.40 -14.96 1.27
C THR A 173 12.44 -16.04 2.35
N LEU A 174 11.90 -17.21 2.06
CA LEU A 174 12.10 -18.38 2.89
C LEU A 174 13.58 -18.74 2.96
N SER A 175 14.04 -19.22 4.12
CA SER A 175 15.37 -19.80 4.28
C SER A 175 15.44 -21.15 3.56
N CYS A 176 15.77 -21.11 2.27
CA CYS A 176 15.86 -22.27 1.41
C CYS A 176 17.25 -22.93 1.42
N CYS A 177 17.31 -24.25 1.28
CA CYS A 177 18.54 -24.99 1.03
C CYS A 177 18.58 -25.45 -0.43
N THR A 178 19.70 -25.23 -1.13
CA THR A 178 19.87 -25.70 -2.51
C THR A 178 19.62 -27.20 -2.61
N GLY A 179 18.77 -27.60 -3.56
CA GLY A 179 18.42 -29.01 -3.79
C GLY A 179 17.37 -29.58 -2.82
N LYS A 180 16.76 -28.77 -1.96
CA LYS A 180 15.63 -29.17 -1.10
C LYS A 180 14.42 -28.26 -1.35
N PRO A 181 13.18 -28.78 -1.19
CA PRO A 181 12.01 -27.92 -1.14
C PRO A 181 12.16 -26.86 -0.04
N CYS A 182 11.72 -25.66 -0.37
CA CYS A 182 11.23 -24.69 0.59
C CYS A 182 9.70 -24.92 0.71
#